data_AF-A0A813EYD6-F1
#
_entry.id   AF-A0A813EYD6-F1
#
_cell.length_a   1.000
_cell.length_b   1.000
_cell.length_c   1.000
_cell.angle_alpha   90.00
_cell.angle_beta   90.00
_cell.angle_gamma   90.00
#
_symmetry.space_group_name_H-M   'P 1'
#
loop_
_entity.id
_entity.type
_entity.pdbx_description
1 polymer ?
#
loop_
_entity_poly.entity_id
_entity_poly.type
_entity_poly.pdbx_seq_one_letter_code
_entity_poly.pdbx_strand_id
1 'polypeptide(L)'
;MAPPQLTVGMPFDATADIPIFPPAATLLAVVLGLLLHLVTGRRFRWMPKPLQSLDARLALLVALLAMTKALMEVAGSALVFPYNLTRNPLYCSLLLILMPSAAALFDSAWPLFFAPLLWGYLHFVVISAEERLLVQAFGAQFEAYKEEVPRWILL
;
A
#
# COMPACT_ATOMS: atom_id res chain seq x y z
N MET A 1 1.49 -13.63 29.96
CA MET A 1 1.43 -14.21 28.60
C MET A 1 2.19 -13.29 27.68
N ALA A 2 2.99 -13.81 26.76
CA ALA A 2 3.54 -12.99 25.69
C ALA A 2 2.38 -12.37 24.89
N PRO A 3 2.48 -11.11 24.43
CA PRO A 3 1.46 -10.56 23.55
C PRO A 3 1.34 -11.47 22.32
N PRO A 4 0.13 -11.68 21.79
CA PRO A 4 -0.03 -12.46 20.57
C PRO A 4 0.83 -11.81 19.47
N GLN A 5 1.42 -12.63 18.59
CA GLN A 5 2.26 -12.19 17.49
C GLN A 5 1.78 -12.81 16.19
N LEU A 6 1.80 -12.03 15.11
CA LEU A 6 1.52 -12.53 13.77
C LEU A 6 2.74 -13.25 13.21
N THR A 7 2.50 -14.39 12.59
CA THR A 7 3.50 -15.04 11.74
C THR A 7 3.46 -14.42 10.35
N VAL A 8 4.64 -14.05 9.82
CA VAL A 8 4.77 -13.38 8.51
C VAL A 8 5.79 -14.13 7.67
N GLY A 9 5.40 -14.51 6.46
CA GLY A 9 6.30 -15.12 5.49
C GLY A 9 7.32 -14.12 4.96
N MET A 10 8.61 -14.39 5.17
CA MET A 10 9.73 -13.56 4.69
C MET A 10 10.56 -14.32 3.65
N PRO A 11 10.33 -14.17 2.32
CA PRO A 11 9.28 -13.37 1.67
C PRO A 11 7.96 -14.12 1.45
N PHE A 12 7.95 -15.45 1.63
CA PHE A 12 6.78 -16.29 1.47
C PHE A 12 6.80 -17.47 2.45
N ASP A 13 5.68 -17.68 3.12
CA ASP A 13 5.38 -18.88 3.91
C ASP A 13 3.88 -19.15 3.85
N ALA A 14 3.47 -20.22 3.17
CA ALA A 14 2.05 -20.55 3.00
C ALA A 14 1.33 -20.89 4.32
N THR A 15 2.09 -21.19 5.38
CA THR A 15 1.55 -21.57 6.69
C THR A 15 1.41 -20.38 7.65
N ALA A 16 1.97 -19.22 7.29
CA ALA A 16 1.91 -18.02 8.09
C ALA A 16 0.54 -17.32 8.01
N ASP A 17 0.18 -16.58 9.07
CA ASP A 17 -1.02 -15.73 9.13
C ASP A 17 -1.04 -14.72 7.97
N ILE A 18 0.14 -14.19 7.64
CA ILE A 18 0.39 -13.34 6.47
C ILE A 18 1.39 -14.07 5.57
N PRO A 19 0.92 -14.74 4.49
CA PRO A 19 1.78 -15.59 3.69
C PRO A 19 2.88 -14.86 2.95
N ILE A 20 2.62 -13.63 2.48
CA ILE A 20 3.59 -12.80 1.76
C ILE A 20 3.74 -11.48 2.51
N PHE A 21 4.98 -11.11 2.84
CA PHE A 21 5.27 -9.82 3.44
C PHE A 21 4.70 -8.65 2.60
N PRO A 22 3.89 -7.72 3.15
CA PRO A 22 3.15 -6.74 2.34
C PRO A 22 4.03 -5.85 1.43
N PRO A 23 5.22 -5.38 1.85
CA PRO A 23 6.16 -4.72 0.95
C PRO A 23 6.61 -5.60 -0.23
N ALA A 24 6.81 -6.90 -0.01
CA ALA A 24 7.16 -7.84 -1.07
C ALA A 24 5.99 -8.06 -2.05
N ALA A 25 4.75 -8.18 -1.55
CA ALA A 25 3.55 -8.27 -2.38
C ALA A 25 3.35 -7.01 -3.25
N THR A 26 3.59 -5.84 -2.67
CA THR A 26 3.50 -4.56 -3.36
C THR A 26 4.57 -4.43 -4.46
N LEU A 27 5.82 -4.78 -4.13
CA LEU A 27 6.91 -4.81 -5.10
C LEU A 27 6.61 -5.77 -6.25
N LEU A 28 6.09 -6.95 -5.94
CA LEU A 28 5.68 -7.94 -6.93
C LEU A 28 4.61 -7.36 -7.87
N ALA A 29 3.58 -6.69 -7.35
CA ALA A 29 2.53 -6.06 -8.16
C ALA A 29 3.11 -5.00 -9.12
N VAL A 30 4.03 -4.15 -8.65
CA VAL A 30 4.68 -3.14 -9.48
C VAL A 30 5.57 -3.80 -10.54
N VAL A 31 6.42 -4.75 -10.15
CA VAL A 31 7.34 -5.45 -11.07
C VAL A 31 6.57 -6.21 -12.15
N LEU A 32 5.50 -6.94 -11.79
CA LEU A 32 4.65 -7.62 -12.76
C LEU A 32 4.00 -6.63 -13.73
N GLY A 33 3.55 -5.47 -13.23
CA GLY A 33 3.04 -4.39 -14.08
C GLY A 33 4.07 -3.89 -15.09
N LEU A 34 5.32 -3.70 -14.67
CA LEU A 34 6.40 -3.27 -15.55
C LEU A 34 6.84 -4.38 -16.52
N LEU A 35 6.91 -5.62 -16.08
CA LEU A 35 7.23 -6.75 -16.96
C LEU A 35 6.17 -6.92 -18.05
N LEU A 36 4.88 -6.81 -17.72
CA LEU A 36 3.82 -6.84 -18.73
C LEU A 36 3.94 -5.68 -19.72
N HIS A 37 4.34 -4.49 -19.28
CA HIS A 37 4.63 -3.40 -20.20
C HIS A 37 5.75 -3.74 -21.18
N LEU A 38 6.87 -4.30 -20.68
CA LEU A 38 8.02 -4.67 -21.50
C LEU A 38 7.68 -5.77 -22.51
N VAL A 39 6.94 -6.79 -22.08
CA VAL A 39 6.55 -7.93 -22.92
C VAL A 39 5.50 -7.55 -23.95
N THR A 40 4.50 -6.76 -23.57
CA THR A 40 3.41 -6.40 -24.49
C THR A 40 3.80 -5.26 -25.43
N GLY A 41 4.82 -4.47 -25.09
CA GLY A 41 5.16 -3.21 -25.78
C GLY A 41 4.03 -2.17 -25.75
N ARG A 42 2.90 -2.49 -25.11
CA ARG A 42 1.72 -1.64 -25.03
C ARG A 42 1.88 -0.73 -23.83
N ARG A 43 2.31 0.48 -24.12
CA ARG A 43 2.05 1.62 -23.24
C ARG A 43 0.54 1.85 -23.30
N PHE A 44 -0.20 1.30 -22.35
CA PHE A 44 -1.61 1.63 -22.17
C PHE A 44 -1.66 3.11 -21.75
N ARG A 45 -1.55 3.99 -22.75
CA ARG A 45 -1.28 5.42 -22.62
C ARG A 45 -2.55 6.07 -22.09
N TRP A 46 -2.58 6.30 -20.80
CA TRP A 46 -3.71 6.92 -20.12
C TRP A 46 -3.46 8.40 -19.79
N MET A 47 -2.20 8.87 -19.81
CA MET A 47 -1.84 10.24 -19.41
C MET A 47 -1.80 11.26 -20.56
N PRO A 48 -2.32 12.50 -20.33
CA PRO A 48 -2.21 13.59 -21.29
C PRO A 48 -0.75 14.03 -21.52
N LYS A 49 -0.45 14.55 -22.72
CA LYS A 49 0.91 14.90 -23.18
C LYS A 49 1.76 15.73 -22.19
N PRO A 50 1.23 16.72 -21.45
CA PRO A 50 2.02 17.53 -20.52
C PRO A 50 2.65 16.72 -19.38
N LEU A 51 1.98 15.66 -18.93
CA LEU A 51 2.45 14.79 -17.85
C LEU A 51 3.49 13.76 -18.33
N GLN A 52 3.72 13.66 -19.63
CA GLN A 52 4.69 12.73 -20.20
C GLN A 52 6.12 13.29 -20.25
N SER A 53 6.31 14.60 -20.05
CA SER A 53 7.63 15.24 -20.11
C SER A 53 8.56 14.71 -19.02
N LEU A 54 9.86 14.69 -19.32
CA LEU A 54 10.88 14.28 -18.35
C LEU A 54 10.84 15.16 -17.11
N ASP A 55 10.62 16.46 -17.29
CA ASP A 55 10.54 17.44 -16.20
C ASP A 55 9.37 17.15 -15.25
N ALA A 56 8.20 16.80 -15.78
CA ALA A 56 7.04 16.44 -14.97
C ALA A 56 7.30 15.18 -14.14
N ARG A 57 7.96 14.17 -14.73
CA ARG A 57 8.33 12.93 -14.03
C ARG A 57 9.39 13.17 -12.97
N LEU A 58 10.38 14.01 -13.26
CA LEU A 58 11.43 14.37 -12.32
C LEU A 58 10.86 15.17 -11.14
N ALA A 59 9.98 16.13 -11.42
CA ALA A 59 9.26 16.88 -10.39
C ALA A 59 8.42 15.95 -9.50
N LEU A 60 7.69 15.00 -10.09
CA LEU A 60 6.95 13.98 -9.35
C LEU A 60 7.88 13.11 -8.48
N LEU A 61 9.00 12.63 -9.03
CA LEU A 61 9.98 11.84 -8.29
C LEU A 61 10.54 12.62 -7.09
N VAL A 62 10.95 13.87 -7.29
CA VAL A 62 11.46 14.74 -6.22
C VAL A 62 10.39 14.99 -5.16
N ALA A 63 9.15 15.26 -5.56
CA ALA A 63 8.04 15.45 -4.64
C ALA A 63 7.77 14.19 -3.79
N LEU A 64 7.81 13.00 -4.39
CA LEU A 64 7.62 11.73 -3.69
C LEU A 64 8.76 11.44 -2.71
N LEU A 65 10.02 11.70 -3.10
CA LEU A 65 11.17 11.52 -2.23
C LEU A 65 11.13 12.52 -1.05
N ALA A 66 10.78 13.78 -1.30
CA ALA A 66 10.61 14.80 -0.27
C ALA A 66 9.47 14.45 0.70
N MET A 67 8.32 13.99 0.18
CA MET A 67 7.19 13.53 0.98
C MET A 67 7.56 12.31 1.83
N THR A 68 8.25 11.33 1.25
CA THR A 68 8.69 10.12 1.98
C THR A 68 9.66 10.48 3.10
N LYS A 69 10.61 11.39 2.84
CA LYS A 69 11.54 11.91 3.85
C LYS A 69 10.79 12.63 4.97
N ALA A 70 9.90 13.56 4.63
CA ALA A 70 9.08 14.29 5.61
C ALA A 70 8.25 13.31 6.44
N LEU A 71 7.65 12.31 5.81
CA LEU A 71 6.88 11.29 6.50
C LEU A 71 7.73 10.44 7.42
N MET A 72 8.96 10.06 7.05
CA MET A 72 9.86 9.30 7.94
C MET A 72 10.34 10.15 9.14
N GLU A 73 10.66 11.43 8.92
CA GLU A 73 11.01 12.35 10.01
C GLU A 73 9.86 12.50 11.01
N VAL A 74 8.65 12.56 10.49
CA VAL A 74 7.44 12.72 11.28
C VAL A 74 7.01 11.38 11.91
N ALA A 75 7.18 10.24 11.23
CA ALA A 75 6.80 8.90 11.70
C ALA A 75 7.70 8.37 12.83
N GLY A 76 8.87 8.99 13.05
CA GLY A 76 9.64 8.83 14.30
C GLY A 76 8.85 9.26 15.54
N SER A 77 7.80 10.06 15.37
CA SER A 77 6.73 10.25 16.35
C SER A 77 5.53 9.40 15.92
N ALA A 78 5.03 8.55 16.82
CA ALA A 78 3.98 7.56 16.52
C ALA A 78 2.60 8.13 16.10
N LEU A 79 2.50 9.42 15.73
CA LEU A 79 1.26 10.19 15.83
C LEU A 79 0.73 10.86 14.55
N VAL A 80 1.32 10.64 13.36
CA VAL A 80 1.01 11.55 12.22
C VAL A 80 0.48 10.86 10.96
N PHE A 81 0.06 9.61 11.08
CA PHE A 81 -0.93 9.11 10.13
C PHE A 81 -2.34 9.34 10.70
N PRO A 82 -3.32 9.77 9.88
CA PRO A 82 -4.65 10.11 10.36
C PRO A 82 -5.44 8.82 10.63
N TYR A 83 -5.13 8.17 11.75
CA TYR A 83 -5.83 6.99 12.24
C TYR A 83 -7.31 7.29 12.56
N ASN A 84 -7.71 8.56 12.62
CA ASN A 84 -9.11 8.97 12.69
C ASN A 84 -9.85 8.93 11.33
N LEU A 85 -9.14 8.91 10.20
CA LEU A 85 -9.75 8.82 8.87
C LEU A 85 -9.83 7.38 8.35
N THR A 86 -8.88 6.55 8.74
CA THR A 86 -8.82 5.13 8.35
C THR A 86 -7.99 4.36 9.35
N ARG A 87 -8.39 3.12 9.63
CA ARG A 87 -7.60 2.20 10.45
C ARG A 87 -6.29 1.79 9.79
N ASN A 88 -6.21 1.90 8.46
CA ASN A 88 -5.11 1.37 7.65
C ASN A 88 -4.48 2.42 6.73
N PRO A 89 -3.97 3.54 7.29
CA PRO A 89 -3.49 4.66 6.50
C PRO A 89 -2.26 4.32 5.64
N LEU A 90 -1.39 3.44 6.14
CA LEU A 90 -0.24 2.93 5.38
C LEU A 90 -0.69 2.22 4.09
N TYR A 91 -1.63 1.27 4.21
CA TYR A 91 -2.14 0.52 3.07
C TYR A 91 -2.92 1.40 2.08
N CYS A 92 -3.62 2.42 2.57
CA CYS A 92 -4.22 3.46 1.71
C CYS A 92 -3.13 4.19 0.90
N SER A 93 -2.02 4.55 1.53
CA SER A 93 -0.88 5.23 0.88
C SER A 93 -0.28 4.37 -0.24
N LEU A 94 -0.12 3.07 -0.01
CA LEU A 94 0.39 2.15 -1.03
C LEU A 94 -0.54 2.12 -2.26
N LEU A 95 -1.85 2.01 -2.07
CA LEU A 95 -2.78 1.91 -3.19
C LEU A 95 -3.05 3.24 -3.88
N LEU A 96 -3.17 4.34 -3.14
CA LEU A 96 -3.61 5.64 -3.67
C LEU A 96 -2.46 6.55 -4.08
N ILE A 97 -1.25 6.33 -3.56
CA ILE A 97 -0.09 7.14 -3.89
C ILE A 97 0.93 6.31 -4.67
N LEU A 98 1.38 5.18 -4.14
CA LEU A 98 2.46 4.41 -4.76
C LEU A 98 2.05 3.80 -6.11
N MET A 99 0.89 3.14 -6.22
CA MET A 99 0.47 2.52 -7.49
C MET A 99 0.24 3.55 -8.62
N PRO A 100 -0.46 4.68 -8.41
CA PRO A 100 -0.59 5.73 -9.43
C PRO A 100 0.74 6.44 -9.73
N SER A 101 1.59 6.65 -8.73
CA SER A 101 2.91 7.23 -8.93
C SER A 101 3.80 6.34 -9.80
N ALA A 102 3.80 5.02 -9.55
CA ALA A 102 4.49 4.05 -10.39
C ALA A 102 3.94 4.11 -11.82
N ALA A 103 2.62 4.10 -11.98
CA ALA A 103 2.00 4.19 -13.29
C ALA A 103 2.39 5.47 -14.06
N ALA A 104 2.47 6.61 -13.35
CA ALA A 104 2.86 7.89 -13.93
C ALA A 104 4.35 7.98 -14.29
N LEU A 105 5.23 7.58 -13.37
CA LEU A 105 6.69 7.60 -13.60
C LEU A 105 7.09 6.70 -14.78
N PHE A 106 6.46 5.53 -14.90
CA PHE A 106 6.78 4.55 -15.93
C PHE A 106 5.90 4.68 -17.20
N ASP A 107 4.96 5.63 -17.26
CA ASP A 107 4.01 5.80 -18.38
C ASP A 107 3.33 4.47 -18.77
N SER A 108 2.81 3.79 -17.74
CA SER A 108 2.27 2.44 -17.84
C SER A 108 1.08 2.30 -16.91
N ALA A 109 -0.12 2.00 -17.43
CA ALA A 109 -1.28 1.75 -16.57
C ALA A 109 -1.29 0.34 -15.94
N TRP A 110 -0.33 -0.52 -16.29
CA TRP A 110 -0.27 -1.90 -15.78
C TRP A 110 -0.17 -2.01 -14.25
N PRO A 111 0.60 -1.17 -13.51
CA PRO A 111 0.53 -1.14 -12.06
C PRO A 111 -0.90 -0.91 -11.54
N LEU A 112 -1.66 0.03 -12.14
CA LEU A 112 -3.05 0.27 -11.74
C LEU A 112 -3.94 -0.96 -11.96
N PHE A 113 -3.66 -1.76 -12.99
CA PHE A 113 -4.37 -3.02 -13.22
C PHE A 113 -4.14 -4.05 -12.10
N PHE A 114 -2.94 -4.07 -11.49
CA PHE A 114 -2.65 -4.93 -10.34
C PHE A 114 -3.13 -4.35 -9.00
N ALA A 115 -3.52 -3.08 -8.94
CA ALA A 115 -3.95 -2.44 -7.70
C ALA A 115 -5.18 -3.11 -7.04
N PRO A 116 -6.24 -3.53 -7.78
CA PRO A 116 -7.35 -4.29 -7.19
C PRO A 116 -6.94 -5.65 -6.61
N LEU A 117 -5.98 -6.33 -7.25
CA LEU A 117 -5.45 -7.60 -6.75
C LEU A 117 -4.66 -7.40 -5.45
N LEU A 118 -3.81 -6.37 -5.42
CA LEU A 118 -3.10 -5.97 -4.21
C LEU A 118 -4.08 -5.54 -3.11
N TRP A 119 -5.12 -4.77 -3.42
CA TRP A 119 -6.16 -4.40 -2.47
C TRP A 119 -6.87 -5.64 -1.91
N GLY A 120 -7.24 -6.61 -2.74
CA GLY A 120 -7.87 -7.85 -2.28
C GLY A 120 -6.97 -8.62 -1.32
N TYR A 121 -5.68 -8.75 -1.65
CA TYR A 121 -4.70 -9.36 -0.77
C TYR A 121 -4.58 -8.61 0.57
N LEU A 122 -4.41 -7.29 0.54
CA LEU A 122 -4.32 -6.46 1.73
C LEU A 122 -5.59 -6.55 2.59
N HIS A 123 -6.76 -6.49 1.96
CA HIS A 123 -8.05 -6.50 2.66
C HIS A 123 -8.34 -7.84 3.34
N PHE A 124 -8.30 -8.94 2.59
CA PHE A 124 -8.78 -10.24 3.05
C PHE A 124 -7.73 -11.02 3.84
N VAL A 125 -6.44 -10.77 3.60
CA VAL A 125 -5.35 -11.51 4.24
C VAL A 125 -4.69 -10.66 5.31
N VAL A 126 -4.03 -9.57 4.90
CA VAL A 126 -3.14 -8.79 5.77
C VAL A 126 -3.92 -8.06 6.86
N ILE A 127 -4.80 -7.14 6.48
CA ILE A 127 -5.59 -6.31 7.42
C ILE A 127 -6.48 -7.19 8.28
N SER A 128 -7.06 -8.25 7.70
CA SER A 128 -7.89 -9.17 8.47
C SER A 128 -7.10 -9.91 9.55
N ALA A 129 -5.83 -10.27 9.29
CA ALA A 129 -4.96 -10.87 10.30
C ALA A 129 -4.53 -9.85 11.38
N GLU A 130 -4.15 -8.64 10.97
CA GLU A 130 -3.82 -7.53 11.88
C GLU A 130 -4.98 -7.15 12.79
N GLU A 131 -6.20 -7.02 12.26
CA GLU A 131 -7.37 -6.70 13.07
C GLU A 131 -7.69 -7.80 14.07
N ARG A 132 -7.53 -9.08 13.73
CA ARG A 132 -7.68 -10.18 14.70
C ARG A 132 -6.68 -10.07 15.83
N LEU A 133 -5.44 -9.73 15.52
CA LEU A 133 -4.41 -9.51 16.52
C LEU A 133 -4.75 -8.33 17.44
N LEU A 134 -5.21 -7.23 16.86
CA LEU A 134 -5.58 -6.02 17.59
C LEU A 134 -6.81 -6.24 18.49
N VAL A 135 -7.80 -7.02 18.04
CA VAL A 135 -8.91 -7.45 18.91
C VAL A 135 -8.39 -8.30 20.08
N GLN A 136 -7.45 -9.22 19.85
CA GLN A 136 -6.87 -10.01 20.94
C GLN A 136 -6.06 -9.16 21.94
N ALA A 137 -5.36 -8.13 21.44
CA ALA A 137 -4.51 -7.27 22.26
C ALA A 137 -5.30 -6.21 23.04
N PHE A 138 -6.35 -5.64 22.45
CA PHE A 138 -7.05 -4.46 22.98
C PHE A 138 -8.56 -4.69 23.26
N GLY A 139 -9.13 -5.80 22.79
CA GLY A 139 -10.52 -6.18 23.07
C GLY A 139 -11.54 -5.11 22.70
N ALA A 140 -12.40 -4.76 23.66
CA ALA A 140 -13.52 -3.83 23.48
C ALA A 140 -13.10 -2.43 23.02
N GLN A 141 -11.89 -1.97 23.37
CA GLN A 141 -11.39 -0.67 22.94
C GLN A 141 -11.20 -0.62 21.41
N PHE A 142 -10.68 -1.71 20.84
CA PHE A 142 -10.50 -1.79 19.40
C PHE A 142 -11.83 -2.05 18.68
N GLU A 143 -12.76 -2.79 19.28
CA GLU A 143 -14.11 -2.95 18.71
C GLU A 143 -14.85 -1.61 18.61
N ALA A 144 -14.85 -0.78 19.67
CA ALA A 144 -15.42 0.57 19.61
C ALA A 144 -14.75 1.44 18.53
N TYR A 145 -13.42 1.36 18.42
CA TYR A 145 -12.67 2.07 17.37
C TYR A 145 -13.04 1.61 15.96
N LYS A 146 -13.35 0.31 15.75
CA LYS A 146 -13.78 -0.21 14.44
C LYS A 146 -15.15 0.33 14.02
N GLU A 147 -16.00 0.72 14.97
CA GLU A 147 -17.32 1.32 14.72
C GLU A 147 -17.19 2.80 14.30
N GLU A 148 -16.21 3.52 14.86
CA GLU A 148 -16.00 4.94 14.57
C GLU A 148 -15.17 5.17 13.30
N VAL A 149 -14.19 4.30 13.03
CA VAL A 149 -13.22 4.51 11.95
C VAL A 149 -13.35 3.41 10.89
N PRO A 150 -13.52 3.77 9.60
CA PRO A 150 -13.63 2.79 8.53
C PRO A 150 -12.28 2.07 8.30
N ARG A 151 -12.36 0.89 7.69
CA ARG A 151 -11.16 0.11 7.35
C ARG A 151 -10.32 0.81 6.27
N TRP A 152 -10.97 1.51 5.34
CA TRP A 152 -10.36 2.24 4.22
C TRP A 152 -10.90 3.67 4.18
N ILE A 153 -10.15 4.60 3.58
CA ILE A 153 -10.57 6.01 3.51
C ILE A 153 -11.62 6.30 2.40
N LEU A 154 -11.80 5.36 1.46
CA LEU A 154 -12.68 5.51 0.29
C LEU A 154 -13.80 4.45 0.22
N LEU A 155 -13.95 3.62 1.26
CA LEU A 155 -14.93 2.52 1.35
C LEU A 155 -15.36 2.34 2.80
#